data_AF-A0A075FVX7-F1
#
_entry.id   AF-A0A075FVX7-F1
#
_cell.length_a   1.000
_cell.length_b   1.000
_cell.length_c   1.000
_cell.angle_alpha   90.00
_cell.angle_beta   90.00
_cell.angle_gamma   90.00
#
_symmetry.space_group_name_H-M   'P 1'
#
loop_
_entity.id
_entity.type
_entity.pdbx_description
1 polymer ?
#
loop_
_entity_poly.entity_id
_entity_poly.type
_entity_poly.pdbx_seq_one_letter_code
_entity_poly.pdbx_strand_id
1 'polypeptide(L)'
;MDYENMCASIQKIDVKIRFAGVINSKGRLVAGGMAPSKTRLGDRKRDEMLYMELALRVKMRREFDDDLGKVKFSMSFRENSL
;
A
#
# COMPACT_ATOMS: atom_id res chain seq x y z
N MET A 1 1.38 17.43 3.26
CA MET A 1 1.25 16.37 4.29
C MET A 1 2.57 15.63 4.31
N ASP A 2 3.15 15.40 5.47
CA ASP A 2 4.45 14.72 5.59
C ASP A 2 4.23 13.21 5.55
N TYR A 3 4.29 12.65 4.34
CA TYR A 3 4.04 11.23 4.12
C TYR A 3 5.16 10.34 4.66
N GLU A 4 6.40 10.82 4.72
CA GLU A 4 7.52 10.05 5.24
C GLU A 4 7.36 9.81 6.74
N ASN A 5 7.08 10.86 7.50
CA ASN A 5 6.84 10.75 8.94
C ASN A 5 5.60 9.91 9.26
N MET A 6 4.56 9.98 8.42
CA MET A 6 3.37 9.14 8.56
C MET A 6 3.71 7.66 8.34
N CYS A 7 4.43 7.31 7.26
CA CYS A 7 4.87 5.94 7.00
C CYS A 7 5.77 5.41 8.11
N ALA A 8 6.72 6.22 8.59
CA ALA A 8 7.59 5.86 9.71
C ALA A 8 6.81 5.61 11.01
N SER A 9 5.76 6.39 11.26
CA SER A 9 4.89 6.18 12.43
C SER A 9 4.09 4.88 12.31
N ILE A 10 3.55 4.58 11.12
CA ILE A 10 2.83 3.32 10.85
C ILE A 10 3.72 2.10 11.09
N GLN A 11 4.97 2.12 10.61
CA GLN A 11 5.91 1.01 10.81
C GLN A 11 6.23 0.76 12.29
N LYS A 12 6.05 1.75 13.17
CA LYS A 12 6.28 1.64 14.62
C LYS A 12 5.06 1.13 15.39
N ILE A 13 3.88 1.06 14.76
CA ILE A 13 2.64 0.61 15.43
C ILE A 13 2.76 -0.85 15.88
N ASP A 14 3.30 -1.72 15.02
CA ASP A 14 3.49 -3.14 15.32
C ASP A 14 4.74 -3.66 14.64
N VAL A 15 5.54 -4.44 15.38
CA VAL A 15 6.77 -5.06 14.89
C VAL A 15 6.54 -6.00 13.70
N LYS A 16 5.32 -6.48 13.45
CA LYS A 16 4.98 -7.35 12.32
C LYS A 16 4.82 -6.58 11.00
N ILE A 17 4.69 -5.25 11.04
CA ILE A 17 4.58 -4.43 9.84
C ILE A 17 5.91 -4.45 9.09
N ARG A 18 5.90 -4.95 7.85
CA ARG A 18 7.09 -5.03 6.99
C ARG A 18 7.25 -3.84 6.05
N PHE A 19 6.14 -3.22 5.66
CA PHE A 19 6.09 -2.16 4.67
C PHE A 19 5.00 -1.15 5.01
N ALA A 20 5.29 0.13 4.86
CA ALA A 20 4.30 1.19 4.83
C ALA A 20 4.73 2.19 3.76
N GLY A 21 3.82 2.53 2.85
CA GLY A 21 4.17 3.39 1.72
C GLY A 21 2.96 4.11 1.15
N VAL A 22 3.22 5.27 0.56
CA VAL A 22 2.22 6.03 -0.20
C VAL A 22 2.56 5.88 -1.67
N ILE A 23 1.57 5.47 -2.47
CA ILE A 23 1.71 5.39 -3.92
C ILE A 23 0.85 6.44 -4.60
N ASN A 24 1.30 6.95 -5.74
CA ASN A 24 0.49 7.86 -6.56
C ASN A 24 -0.46 7.10 -7.51
N SER A 25 -1.28 7.83 -8.26
CA SER A 25 -2.24 7.26 -9.23
C SER A 25 -1.59 6.53 -10.41
N LYS A 26 -0.28 6.71 -10.62
CA LYS A 26 0.53 5.96 -11.59
C LYS A 26 1.25 4.79 -10.93
N GLY A 27 0.81 4.40 -9.72
CA GLY A 27 1.34 3.37 -8.81
C GLY A 27 2.86 3.40 -8.61
N ARG A 28 3.44 4.60 -8.57
CA ARG A 28 4.82 4.79 -8.11
C ARG A 28 4.80 5.08 -6.61
N LEU A 29 5.74 4.49 -5.87
CA LEU A 29 6.00 4.84 -4.48
C LEU A 29 6.51 6.28 -4.40
N VAL A 30 5.89 7.10 -3.56
CA VAL A 30 6.24 8.52 -3.36
C VAL A 30 6.70 8.83 -1.94
N ALA A 31 6.46 7.93 -0.98
CA ALA A 31 6.99 8.00 0.37
C ALA A 31 6.97 6.63 1.06
N GLY A 32 7.81 6.45 2.08
CA GLY A 32 7.90 5.23 2.87
C GLY A 32 8.69 4.12 2.19
N GLY A 33 8.43 2.88 2.58
CA GLY A 33 9.16 1.71 2.09
C GLY A 33 9.12 0.52 3.05
N MET A 34 10.10 -0.36 2.88
CA MET A 34 10.33 -1.48 3.79
C MET A 34 10.86 -0.97 5.13
N ALA A 35 10.41 -1.59 6.22
CA ALA A 35 11.00 -1.38 7.53
C ALA A 35 12.46 -1.89 7.53
N PRO A 36 13.44 -1.13 8.08
CA PRO A 36 14.88 -1.45 7.94
C PRO A 36 15.29 -2.86 8.42
N SER A 37 14.62 -3.38 9.44
CA SER A 37 14.92 -4.69 10.05
C SER A 37 14.12 -5.86 9.46
N LYS A 38 13.38 -5.64 8.37
CA LYS A 38 12.46 -6.65 7.81
C LYS A 38 12.90 -7.13 6.44
N THR A 39 12.89 -8.46 6.30
CA THR A 39 13.10 -9.11 5.01
C THR A 39 11.86 -8.98 4.14
N ARG A 40 12.08 -8.68 2.86
CA ARG A 40 11.05 -8.63 1.82
C ARG A 40 10.54 -10.03 1.49
N LEU A 41 9.23 -10.18 1.36
CA LEU A 41 8.61 -11.40 0.84
C LEU A 41 8.48 -11.30 -0.69
N GLY A 42 9.55 -11.64 -1.40
CA GLY A 42 9.64 -11.51 -2.86
C GLY A 42 10.67 -10.48 -3.29
N ASP A 43 10.51 -9.92 -4.50
CA ASP A 43 11.46 -8.98 -5.10
C ASP A 43 10.83 -7.59 -5.31
N ARG A 44 11.67 -6.62 -5.66
CA ARG A 44 11.25 -5.23 -5.89
C ARG A 44 10.28 -5.08 -7.07
N LYS A 45 10.39 -5.95 -8.08
CA LYS A 45 9.53 -5.93 -9.27
C LYS A 45 8.11 -6.39 -8.92
N ARG A 46 7.96 -7.38 -8.04
CA ARG A 46 6.66 -7.81 -7.52
C ARG A 46 5.97 -6.72 -6.70
N ASP A 47 6.72 -5.99 -5.89
CA ASP A 47 6.20 -4.82 -5.18
C ASP A 47 5.68 -3.76 -6.16
N GLU A 48 6.46 -3.42 -7.19
CA GLU A 48 6.02 -2.47 -8.22
C GLU A 48 4.75 -2.94 -8.94
N MET A 49 4.64 -4.24 -9.27
CA MET A 49 3.41 -4.83 -9.81
C MET A 49 2.23 -4.72 -8.86
N LEU A 50 2.45 -4.93 -7.55
CA LEU A 50 1.40 -4.76 -6.54
C LEU A 50 0.94 -3.30 -6.44
N TYR A 51 1.85 -2.33 -6.55
CA TYR A 51 1.48 -0.90 -6.57
C TYR A 51 0.66 -0.54 -7.81
N MET A 52 1.04 -1.07 -8.99
CA MET A 52 0.25 -0.91 -10.22
C MET A 52 -1.15 -1.48 -10.07
N GLU A 53 -1.25 -2.72 -9.57
CA GLU A 53 -2.51 -3.41 -9.35
C GLU A 53 -3.41 -2.62 -8.39
N LEU A 54 -2.86 -2.11 -7.28
CA LEU A 54 -3.60 -1.28 -6.34
C LEU A 54 -4.09 0.03 -6.97
N ALA A 55 -3.25 0.72 -7.75
CA ALA A 55 -3.63 1.97 -8.42
C ALA A 55 -4.77 1.74 -9.43
N LEU A 56 -4.70 0.66 -10.22
CA LEU A 56 -5.77 0.24 -11.13
C LEU A 56 -7.06 -0.08 -10.37
N ARG A 57 -6.96 -0.84 -9.27
CA ARG A 57 -8.10 -1.21 -8.44
C ARG A 57 -8.81 0.00 -7.85
N VAL A 58 -8.06 1.01 -7.39
CA VAL A 58 -8.62 2.29 -6.93
C VAL A 58 -9.34 3.01 -8.07
N LYS A 59 -8.74 3.08 -9.26
CA LYS A 59 -9.37 3.71 -10.43
C LYS A 59 -10.68 3.01 -10.80
N MET A 60 -10.67 1.69 -10.97
CA MET A 60 -11.86 0.93 -11.36
C MET A 60 -13.00 1.05 -10.34
N ARG A 61 -12.69 1.14 -9.04
CA ARG A 61 -13.73 1.32 -8.01
C ARG A 61 -14.42 2.69 -8.08
N ARG A 62 -13.71 3.73 -8.51
CA ARG A 62 -14.28 5.08 -8.66
C ARG A 62 -15.36 5.15 -9.73
N GLU A 63 -15.36 4.22 -10.69
CA GLU A 63 -16.42 4.12 -11.70
C GLU A 63 -17.78 3.79 -11.09
N PHE A 64 -17.83 3.34 -9.83
CA PHE A 64 -19.05 3.05 -9.08
C PHE A 64 -19.34 4.06 -7.97
N ASP A 65 -18.61 5.19 -7.91
CA ASP A 65 -18.78 6.18 -6.83
C ASP A 65 -20.20 6.81 -6.85
N ASP A 66 -20.83 6.94 -8.02
CA ASP A 66 -22.18 7.50 -8.15
C ASP A 66 -23.27 6.53 -7.63
N ASP A 67 -23.03 5.23 -7.75
CA ASP A 67 -23.96 4.19 -7.32
C ASP A 67 -23.76 3.78 -5.85
N LEU A 68 -22.51 3.67 -5.41
CA LEU A 68 -22.13 3.05 -4.13
C LEU A 68 -21.46 4.03 -3.15
N GLY A 69 -21.17 5.26 -3.59
CA GLY A 69 -20.39 6.23 -2.83
C GLY A 69 -18.88 5.94 -2.83
N LYS A 70 -18.12 6.90 -2.29
CA LYS A 70 -16.65 6.88 -2.32
C LYS A 70 -16.05 5.80 -1.42
N VAL A 71 -15.12 5.02 -1.98
CA VAL A 71 -14.29 4.08 -1.20
C VAL A 71 -13.44 4.82 -0.16
N LYS A 72 -13.56 4.42 1.11
CA LYS A 72 -12.75 4.96 2.22
C LYS A 72 -11.49 4.14 2.49
N PHE A 73 -11.56 2.82 2.41
CA PHE A 73 -10.41 1.91 2.53
C PHE A 73 -10.70 0.56 1.86
N SER A 74 -9.66 -0.26 1.66
CA SER A 74 -9.83 -1.66 1.29
C SER A 74 -8.77 -2.51 1.98
N MET A 75 -9.15 -3.71 2.44
CA MET A 75 -8.27 -4.64 3.12
C MET A 75 -8.21 -5.97 2.34
N SER A 76 -7.10 -6.68 2.45
CA SER A 76 -6.96 -8.02 1.87
C SER A 76 -6.24 -8.93 2.87
N PHE A 77 -6.78 -10.12 3.07
CA PHE A 77 -6.20 -11.18 3.89
C PHE A 77 -5.74 -12.31 2.97
N ARG A 78 -4.54 -12.85 3.21
CA ARG A 78 -3.97 -13.95 2.41
C ARG A 78 -3.44 -15.04 3.34
N GLU A 79 -3.55 -16.29 2.93
CA GLU A 79 -3.15 -17.44 3.75
C GLU A 79 -1.65 -17.44 4.09
N ASN A 80 -0.81 -16.94 3.18
CA ASN A 80 0.65 -16.87 3.36
C ASN A 80 1.15 -15.49 3.81
N SER A 81 0.39 -14.79 4.66
CA SER A 81 0.75 -13.45 5.16
C SER A 81 1.64 -13.45 6.41
N LEU A 82 1.98 -14.63 6.94
CA LEU A 82 2.72 -14.80 8.19
C LEU A 82 4.03 -15.56 7.93
#